data_AF-A0A950LLR3-F1
#
_entry.id   AF-A0A950LLR3-F1
#
_cell.length_a   1.000
_cell.length_b   1.000
_cell.length_c   1.000
_cell.angle_alpha   90.00
_cell.angle_beta   90.00
_cell.angle_gamma   90.00
#
_symmetry.space_group_name_H-M   'P 1'
#
loop_
_entity.id
_entity.type
_entity.pdbx_description
1 polymer ?
#
loop_
_entity_poly.entity_id
_entity_poly.type
_entity_poly.pdbx_seq_one_letter_code
_entity_poly.pdbx_strand_id
1 'polypeptide(L)' 'MARLRRSTVIAAPIDRVWAVLRDFNGHDRWHPAVERSEIEFGEPADKVGCVRHFRLRDGAILREQLLSLSDRDH' A
#
# COMPACT_ATOMS: atom_id res chain seq x y z
N MET A 1 15.52 5.08 -18.17
CA MET A 1 14.45 4.38 -17.41
C MET A 1 13.14 4.53 -18.16
N ALA A 2 12.40 3.45 -18.35
CA ALA A 2 11.03 3.53 -18.89
C ALA A 2 10.07 4.03 -17.80
N ARG A 3 9.09 4.87 -18.16
CA ARG A 3 8.04 5.36 -17.25
C ARG A 3 6.68 4.88 -17.76
N LEU A 4 5.94 4.14 -16.94
CA LEU A 4 4.57 3.71 -17.20
C LEU A 4 3.59 4.50 -16.33
N ARG A 5 2.44 4.89 -16.88
CA ARG A 5 1.33 5.50 -16.14
C ARG A 5 0.05 4.71 -16.41
N ARG A 6 -0.71 4.42 -15.35
CA ARG A 6 -2.05 3.81 -15.38
C ARG A 6 -2.98 4.64 -14.51
N SER A 7 -4.27 4.65 -14.83
CA SER A 7 -5.30 5.36 -14.08
C SER A 7 -6.64 4.64 -14.22
N THR A 8 -7.49 4.74 -13.21
CA THR A 8 -8.87 4.25 -13.21
C THR A 8 -9.75 5.23 -12.42
N VAL A 9 -11.07 5.15 -12.60
CA VAL A 9 -12.05 5.96 -11.86
C VAL A 9 -12.72 5.07 -10.82
N ILE A 10 -12.77 5.53 -9.58
CA ILE A 10 -13.53 4.92 -8.49
C ILE A 10 -14.69 5.86 -8.15
N ALA A 11 -15.92 5.40 -8.31
CA ALA A 11 -17.13 6.20 -8.02
C ALA A 11 -17.40 6.25 -6.49
N ALA A 12 -16.50 6.87 -5.73
CA ALA A 12 -16.59 7.05 -4.29
C ALA A 12 -15.97 8.39 -3.85
N PRO A 13 -16.37 8.96 -2.70
CA PRO A 13 -15.72 10.14 -2.13
C PRO A 13 -14.22 9.91 -1.89
N ILE A 14 -13.40 10.94 -2.10
CA ILE A 14 -11.93 10.85 -1.98
C ILE A 14 -11.51 10.36 -0.59
N ASP A 15 -12.12 10.87 0.48
CA ASP A 15 -11.78 10.49 1.86
C ASP A 15 -11.97 8.99 2.12
N ARG A 16 -12.99 8.38 1.49
CA ARG A 16 -13.25 6.93 1.60
C ARG A 16 -12.16 6.12 0.91
N VAL A 17 -11.74 6.56 -0.27
CA VAL A 17 -10.70 5.89 -1.04
C VAL A 17 -9.35 6.06 -0.35
N TRP A 18 -9.05 7.29 0.10
CA TRP A 18 -7.81 7.60 0.78
C TRP A 18 -7.66 6.88 2.11
N ALA A 19 -8.73 6.73 2.90
CA ALA A 19 -8.70 5.95 4.13
C ALA A 19 -8.24 4.49 3.93
N VAL A 20 -8.49 3.91 2.75
CA VAL A 20 -8.02 2.57 2.38
C VAL A 20 -6.57 2.60 1.87
N LEU A 21 -6.23 3.57 1.02
CA LEU A 21 -4.90 3.63 0.37
C LEU A 21 -3.80 4.16 1.30
N ARG A 22 -4.13 5.03 2.26
CA ARG A 22 -3.16 5.57 3.24
C ARG A 22 -2.64 4.52 4.20
N ASP A 23 -3.40 3.45 4.43
CA ASP A 23 -2.93 2.27 5.17
C ASP A 23 -1.98 1.47 4.27
N PHE A 24 -0.69 1.81 4.33
CA PHE A 24 0.34 1.15 3.54
C PHE A 24 0.41 -0.36 3.80
N ASN A 25 -0.03 -0.87 4.95
CA ASN A 25 -0.04 -2.31 5.19
C ASN A 25 -1.34 -3.01 4.75
N GLY A 26 -2.39 -2.26 4.45
CA GLY A 26 -3.75 -2.80 4.27
C GLY A 26 -3.98 -3.63 3.01
N HIS A 27 -2.94 -3.98 2.25
CA HIS A 27 -3.05 -4.75 1.00
C HIS A 27 -3.73 -6.11 1.21
N ASP A 28 -3.49 -6.77 2.33
CA ASP A 28 -4.13 -8.04 2.70
C ASP A 28 -5.67 -7.93 2.78
N ARG A 29 -6.21 -6.74 3.01
CA ARG A 29 -7.66 -6.49 3.14
C ARG A 29 -8.36 -6.23 1.80
N TRP A 30 -7.65 -5.71 0.80
CA TRP A 30 -8.28 -5.26 -0.45
C TRP A 30 -7.64 -5.80 -1.72
N HIS A 31 -6.36 -6.20 -1.69
CA HIS A 31 -5.63 -6.68 -2.86
C HIS A 31 -5.68 -8.21 -2.93
N PRO A 32 -6.38 -8.82 -3.91
CA PRO A 32 -6.69 -10.25 -3.91
C PRO A 32 -5.44 -11.16 -4.00
N ALA A 33 -4.35 -10.66 -4.59
CA ALA A 33 -3.11 -11.42 -4.71
C ALA A 33 -2.30 -11.54 -3.41
N VAL A 34 -2.57 -10.68 -2.41
CA VAL A 34 -1.80 -10.68 -1.15
C VAL A 34 -2.41 -11.71 -0.19
N GLU A 35 -1.56 -12.59 0.34
CA GLU A 35 -1.94 -13.60 1.34
C GLU A 35 -1.82 -13.03 2.76
N ARG A 36 -0.71 -12.35 3.05
CA ARG A 36 -0.44 -11.70 4.34
C ARG A 36 0.51 -10.53 4.15
N SER A 37 0.39 -9.50 5.00
CA SER A 37 1.25 -8.32 4.98
C SER A 37 1.52 -7.81 6.39
N GLU A 38 2.78 -7.53 6.70
CA GLU A 38 3.21 -7.04 8.01
C GLU A 38 4.18 -5.87 7.85
N ILE A 39 4.09 -4.87 8.74
CA ILE A 39 5.10 -3.82 8.86
C ILE A 39 6.25 -4.33 9.71
N GLU A 40 7.48 -4.19 9.20
CA GLU A 40 8.68 -4.55 9.92
C GLU A 40 8.88 -3.66 11.17
N PHE A 41 9.52 -4.21 12.20
CA PHE A 41 9.86 -3.50 13.44
C PHE A 41 8.68 -2.90 14.23
N GLY A 42 7.44 -3.28 13.90
CA GLY A 42 6.24 -2.79 14.57
C GLY A 42 6.00 -1.28 14.37
N GLU A 43 6.54 -0.71 13.29
CA GLU A 43 6.35 0.70 12.98
C GLU A 43 4.90 1.01 12.55
N PRO A 44 4.46 2.27 12.68
CA PRO A 44 3.20 2.71 12.09
C PRO A 44 3.24 2.57 10.56
N ALA A 45 2.15 2.04 9.97
CA ALA A 45 2.04 1.83 8.53
C ALA A 45 2.05 3.14 7.72
N ASP A 46 1.70 4.28 8.33
CA ASP A 46 1.73 5.60 7.70
C ASP A 46 3.04 6.37 7.92
N LYS A 47 4.04 5.74 8.56
CA LYS A 47 5.36 6.35 8.75
C LYS A 47 6.20 6.22 7.47
N VAL A 48 6.54 7.35 6.85
CA VAL A 48 7.52 7.38 5.75
C VAL A 48 8.82 6.72 6.20
N GLY A 49 9.33 5.80 5.39
CA GLY A 49 10.50 4.99 5.66
C GLY A 49 10.20 3.59 6.22
N CYS A 50 8.98 3.33 6.71
CA CYS A 50 8.60 1.98 7.15
C CYS A 50 8.65 0.99 5.98
N VAL A 51 8.89 -0.27 6.32
CA VAL A 51 8.99 -1.36 5.34
C VAL A 51 7.84 -2.33 5.58
N ARG A 52 7.07 -2.63 4.54
CA ARG A 52 6.16 -3.78 4.55
C ARG A 52 6.84 -5.00 3.95
N HIS A 53 6.57 -6.14 4.56
CA HIS A 53 6.97 -7.45 4.11
C HIS A 53 5.71 -8.29 3.90
N PHE A 54 5.46 -8.69 2.66
CA PHE A 54 4.23 -9.41 2.31
C PHE A 54 4.49 -10.60 1.41
N ARG A 55 3.60 -11.58 1.55
CA ARG A 55 3.58 -12.79 0.72
C ARG A 55 2.38 -12.75 -0.20
N LEU A 56 2.61 -13.09 -1.46
CA LEU A 56 1.57 -13.30 -2.45
C LEU A 56 1.07 -14.75 -2.40
N ARG A 57 -0.16 -14.98 -2.88
CA ARG A 57 -0.77 -16.31 -2.94
C ARG A 57 -0.01 -17.31 -3.82
N ASP A 58 0.83 -16.84 -4.73
CA ASP A 58 1.72 -17.68 -5.55
C ASP A 58 3.03 -18.06 -4.84
N GLY A 59 3.20 -17.63 -3.59
CA GLY A 59 4.37 -17.89 -2.76
C GLY A 59 5.48 -16.84 -2.88
N ALA A 60 5.36 -15.86 -3.79
CA ALA A 60 6.34 -14.79 -3.90
C ALA A 60 6.38 -13.93 -2.62
N ILE A 61 7.56 -13.45 -2.29
CA ILE A 61 7.81 -12.64 -1.09
C ILE A 61 8.41 -11.31 -1.54
N LEU A 62 7.82 -10.22 -1.09
CA LEU A 62 8.23 -8.86 -1.45
C LEU A 62 8.48 -8.01 -0.21
N ARG A 63 9.38 -7.06 -0.36
CA ARG A 63 9.66 -5.99 0.62
C ARG A 63 9.56 -4.65 -0.08
N GLU A 64 8.80 -3.74 0.50
CA GLU A 64 8.58 -2.41 -0.06
C GLU A 64 8.71 -1.35 1.03
N GLN A 65 9.36 -0.23 0.71
CA GLN A 65 9.51 0.90 1.61
C GLN A 65 8.55 2.02 1.22
N LEU A 66 7.89 2.63 2.21
CA LEU A 66 7.07 3.81 2.00
C LEU A 66 7.96 5.03 1.76
N LEU A 67 8.05 5.49 0.51
CA LEU A 67 8.93 6.60 0.13
C LEU A 67 8.31 7.99 0.36
N SER A 68 6.99 8.09 0.27
CA SER A 68 6.26 9.36 0.44
C SER A 68 4.79 9.10 0.79
N LEU A 69 4.24 9.93 1.67
CA LEU A 69 2.83 9.99 2.00
C LEU A 69 2.44 11.46 2.23
N SER A 70 1.33 11.92 1.64
CA SER A 70 0.80 13.27 1.87
C SER A 70 -0.71 13.20 2.03
N ASP A 71 -1.20 13.51 3.24
CA ASP A 71 -2.65 13.65 3.50
C ASP A 71 -3.21 14.98 2.95
N ARG A 72 -2.36 15.88 2.43
CA ARG A 72 -2.81 17.15 1.83
C ARG A 72 -2.97 17.06 0.32
N ASP A 73 -2.05 16.35 -0.33
CA ASP A 73 -1.93 16.31 -1.79
C ASP A 73 -2.50 15.01 -2.41
N HIS A 74 -3.32 14.28 -1.63
CA HIS A 74 -3.94 13.02 -2.04
C HIS A 74 -5.00 13.17 -3.15
#